data_AF-A0AA35IG69-F1
#
_entry.id   AF-A0AA35IG69-F1
#
_cell.length_a   1.000
_cell.length_b   1.000
_cell.length_c   1.000
_cell.angle_alpha   90.00
_cell.angle_beta   90.00
_cell.angle_gamma   90.00
#
_symmetry.space_group_name_H-M   'P 1'
#
loop_
_entity.id
_entity.type
_entity.pdbx_description
1 polymer ?
#
loop_
_entity_poly.entity_id
_entity_poly.type
_entity_poly.pdbx_seq_one_letter_code
_entity_poly.pdbx_strand_id
1 'polypeptide(L)'
;MKREQFLAQPEVESFVAWLAANLPALTFKLRFKSSKFVPGGLTVEVQGIERVLEHYRWKASWHDSNQSVVESETWAETQRSLGKLREWLTSAVNAGDEQQALQACLQILRWGGVRGAIPFLHRLEAKDELSGYLKKMAGLMTLDGDNDLDDLDASSVERFDSGLTKIHALLDLSGSPIYDSRVGAAIAMLYSLFRQQWAGRGKPLLMFPSGGARGSQIRNPGAFLNSVAAPQFSTIDYAEWARWQVRLGWIIRALLERTNWFAGQGTLPARCHAFEASLFMLGYDLRCFGLALASNSIAGKPEVEAQDCERGGNNWVPTGHPFSQVLKDYLAFRYSGALDNKTSFVEWLVAQPRDEKPLTRTTAQGYCFPFSIEEFDLFGRPLAQLERIVAGGEDGLRAALATEALEPFTVGDERVSVCLVDVLITGNAYARATTDKDRVDYIVSAGYAGTENSARTLMALGRNVGTHFGLLDAQHSPTSLFEQFYQDCSLDA
;
A
#
# COMPACT_ATOMS: atom_id res chain seq x y z
N MET A 1 14.31 21.71 5.91
CA MET A 1 15.50 20.99 6.42
C MET A 1 16.29 20.32 5.28
N LYS A 2 17.60 20.58 5.19
CA LYS A 2 18.53 19.97 4.22
C LYS A 2 19.18 18.66 4.70
N ARG A 3 19.76 17.88 3.77
CA ARG A 3 20.43 16.59 4.04
C ARG A 3 21.45 16.66 5.19
N GLU A 4 22.39 17.58 5.12
CA GLU A 4 23.47 17.69 6.12
C GLU A 4 22.92 18.01 7.51
N GLN A 5 21.94 18.92 7.59
CA GLN A 5 21.26 19.26 8.84
C GLN A 5 20.50 18.06 9.41
N PHE A 6 19.81 17.29 8.55
CA PHE A 6 19.08 16.11 8.96
C PHE A 6 20.02 15.03 9.52
N LEU A 7 21.12 14.73 8.82
CA LEU A 7 22.09 13.71 9.21
C LEU A 7 22.93 14.10 10.43
N ALA A 8 23.14 15.40 10.67
CA ALA A 8 23.86 15.92 11.84
C ALA A 8 23.06 15.84 13.15
N GLN A 9 21.78 15.47 13.10
CA GLN A 9 20.99 15.27 14.32
C GLN A 9 21.56 14.07 15.12
N PRO A 10 21.81 14.21 16.44
CA PRO A 10 22.51 13.18 17.22
C PRO A 10 21.86 11.79 17.16
N GLU A 11 20.53 11.74 17.15
CA GLU A 11 19.78 10.47 17.06
C GLU A 11 19.90 9.82 15.67
N VAL A 12 19.93 10.61 14.59
CA VAL A 12 20.08 10.11 13.22
C VAL A 12 21.50 9.59 13.00
N GLU A 13 22.51 10.37 13.38
CA GLU A 13 23.91 9.96 13.27
C GLU A 13 24.17 8.65 14.03
N SER A 14 23.65 8.57 15.26
CA SER A 14 23.81 7.38 16.10
C SER A 14 23.02 6.19 15.58
N PHE A 15 21.86 6.40 14.96
CA PHE A 15 21.13 5.33 14.29
C PHE A 15 21.92 4.79 13.10
N VAL A 16 22.50 5.65 12.25
CA VAL A 16 23.37 5.22 11.14
C VAL A 16 24.58 4.42 11.65
N ALA A 17 25.22 4.89 12.73
CA ALA A 17 26.34 4.17 13.35
C ALA A 17 25.90 2.81 13.92
N TRP A 18 24.72 2.77 14.57
CA TRP A 18 24.15 1.53 15.08
C TRP A 18 23.85 0.53 13.98
N LEU A 19 23.26 0.97 12.85
CA LEU A 19 23.01 0.12 11.70
C LEU A 19 24.32 -0.51 11.19
N ALA A 20 25.36 0.30 11.00
CA ALA A 20 26.68 -0.15 10.55
C ALA A 20 27.30 -1.22 11.46
N ALA A 21 27.16 -1.06 12.78
CA ALA A 21 27.72 -1.98 13.77
C ALA A 21 26.91 -3.27 13.94
N ASN A 22 25.57 -3.20 13.85
CA ASN A 22 24.70 -4.31 14.27
C ASN A 22 24.18 -5.15 13.11
N LEU A 23 23.89 -4.55 11.94
CA LEU A 23 23.29 -5.30 10.83
C LEU A 23 24.12 -6.50 10.34
N PRO A 24 25.47 -6.52 10.39
CA PRO A 24 26.25 -7.72 10.06
C PRO A 24 26.07 -8.87 11.06
N ALA A 25 25.75 -8.55 12.32
CA ALA A 25 25.66 -9.52 13.41
C ALA A 25 24.24 -10.04 13.63
N LEU A 26 23.21 -9.29 13.23
CA LEU A 26 21.81 -9.69 13.39
C LEU A 26 21.50 -10.94 12.55
N THR A 27 20.67 -11.81 13.14
CA THR A 27 20.14 -13.02 12.49
C THR A 27 18.68 -12.82 12.14
N PHE A 28 18.31 -13.17 10.92
CA PHE A 28 16.96 -13.04 10.38
C PHE A 28 16.39 -14.41 9.98
N LYS A 29 15.19 -14.72 10.48
CA LYS A 29 14.45 -15.96 10.18
C LYS A 29 13.38 -15.68 9.14
N LEU A 30 13.78 -15.62 7.88
CA LEU A 30 12.88 -15.37 6.75
C LEU A 30 11.87 -16.51 6.64
N ARG A 31 10.57 -16.19 6.63
CA ARG A 31 9.46 -17.14 6.55
C ARG A 31 8.36 -16.60 5.65
N PHE A 32 8.37 -17.01 4.39
CA PHE A 32 7.37 -16.67 3.40
C PHE A 32 6.49 -17.89 3.14
N LYS A 33 5.19 -17.68 3.17
CA LYS A 33 4.24 -18.70 2.75
C LYS A 33 4.29 -18.85 1.24
N SER A 34 3.94 -20.04 0.75
CA SER A 34 3.81 -20.26 -0.69
C SER A 34 2.68 -19.39 -1.22
N SER A 35 2.97 -18.59 -2.24
CA SER A 35 2.00 -17.71 -2.89
C SER A 35 2.36 -17.54 -4.36
N LYS A 36 1.54 -16.83 -5.12
CA LYS A 36 1.90 -16.45 -6.50
C LYS A 36 3.17 -15.60 -6.58
N PHE A 37 3.45 -14.83 -5.52
CA PHE A 37 4.60 -13.94 -5.41
C PHE A 37 5.83 -14.67 -4.90
N VAL A 38 5.66 -15.74 -4.11
CA VAL A 38 6.78 -16.57 -3.63
C VAL A 38 6.41 -18.04 -3.88
N PRO A 39 6.53 -18.53 -5.13
CA PRO A 39 6.20 -19.91 -5.46
C PRO A 39 7.01 -20.89 -4.61
N GLY A 40 6.33 -21.81 -3.92
CA GLY A 40 6.95 -22.79 -3.02
C GLY A 40 7.33 -22.23 -1.64
N GLY A 41 7.14 -20.93 -1.40
CA GLY A 41 7.48 -20.26 -0.15
C GLY A 41 9.00 -20.15 0.08
N LEU A 42 9.38 -19.66 1.26
CA LEU A 42 10.78 -19.54 1.68
C LEU A 42 10.87 -19.73 3.20
N THR A 43 11.79 -20.58 3.67
CA THR A 43 12.13 -20.67 5.10
C THR A 43 13.63 -20.81 5.22
N VAL A 44 14.29 -19.76 5.70
CA VAL A 44 15.75 -19.73 5.85
C VAL A 44 16.15 -18.83 7.03
N GLU A 45 17.25 -19.18 7.68
CA GLU A 45 17.89 -18.35 8.69
C GLU A 45 19.21 -17.82 8.12
N VAL A 46 19.39 -16.50 8.17
CA VAL A 46 20.58 -15.84 7.64
C VAL A 46 21.15 -14.87 8.66
N GLN A 47 22.48 -14.72 8.67
CA GLN A 47 23.16 -13.71 9.48
C GLN A 47 23.70 -12.61 8.57
N GLY A 48 23.40 -11.36 8.91
CA GLY A 48 23.83 -10.19 8.14
C GLY A 48 22.83 -9.76 7.06
N ILE A 49 22.65 -8.44 6.91
CA ILE A 49 21.70 -7.88 5.93
C ILE A 49 22.05 -8.18 4.46
N GLU A 50 23.33 -8.35 4.13
CA GLU A 50 23.76 -8.68 2.76
C GLU A 50 23.30 -10.08 2.35
N ARG A 51 23.28 -11.04 3.29
CA ARG A 51 22.83 -12.41 3.04
C ARG A 51 21.33 -12.51 2.81
N VAL A 52 20.54 -11.54 3.27
CA VAL A 52 19.10 -11.47 2.96
C VAL A 52 18.86 -11.35 1.45
N LEU A 53 19.69 -10.55 0.76
CA LEU A 53 19.55 -10.31 -0.68
C LEU A 53 19.75 -11.57 -1.52
N GLU A 54 20.64 -12.47 -1.09
CA GLU A 54 20.90 -13.76 -1.74
C GLU A 54 19.66 -14.65 -1.79
N HIS A 55 18.70 -14.40 -0.89
CA HIS A 55 17.42 -15.10 -0.80
C HIS A 55 16.24 -14.28 -1.31
N TYR A 56 16.47 -13.14 -1.97
CA TYR A 56 15.40 -12.34 -2.56
C TYR A 56 14.55 -13.19 -3.51
N ARG A 57 13.25 -13.27 -3.22
CA ARG A 57 12.26 -13.94 -4.06
C ARG A 57 10.95 -13.16 -4.02
N TRP A 58 10.58 -12.58 -5.15
CA TRP A 58 9.29 -11.95 -5.35
C TRP A 58 8.93 -11.93 -6.83
N LYS A 59 8.05 -12.84 -7.24
CA LYS A 59 7.54 -12.95 -8.60
C LYS A 59 6.69 -11.74 -8.95
N ALA A 60 7.06 -11.04 -10.02
CA ALA A 60 6.35 -9.92 -10.60
C ALA A 60 6.34 -10.06 -12.13
N SER A 61 5.38 -9.41 -12.78
CA SER A 61 5.30 -9.35 -14.24
C SER A 61 4.81 -7.99 -14.72
N TRP A 62 5.23 -7.60 -15.92
CA TRP A 62 4.82 -6.36 -16.60
C TRP A 62 4.94 -6.53 -18.11
N HIS A 63 4.43 -5.57 -18.89
CA HIS A 63 4.50 -5.59 -20.35
C HIS A 63 5.51 -4.56 -20.83
N ASP A 64 6.46 -4.95 -21.67
CA ASP A 64 7.39 -4.00 -22.27
C ASP A 64 6.73 -3.13 -23.35
N SER A 65 7.51 -2.22 -23.94
CA SER A 65 7.03 -1.32 -24.99
C SER A 65 6.53 -2.04 -26.25
N ASN A 66 6.88 -3.33 -26.42
CA ASN A 66 6.39 -4.20 -27.49
C ASN A 66 5.22 -5.09 -27.04
N GLN A 67 4.63 -4.82 -25.88
CA GLN A 67 3.56 -5.61 -25.27
C GLN A 67 3.98 -7.05 -24.93
N SER A 68 5.29 -7.32 -24.83
CA SER A 68 5.80 -8.63 -24.42
C SER A 68 5.84 -8.74 -22.89
N VAL A 69 5.40 -9.88 -22.36
CA VAL A 69 5.43 -10.13 -20.91
C VAL A 69 6.87 -10.32 -20.44
N VAL A 70 7.27 -9.53 -19.45
CA VAL A 70 8.54 -9.66 -18.73
C VAL A 70 8.25 -10.12 -17.32
N GLU A 71 8.85 -11.24 -16.92
CA GLU A 71 8.77 -11.77 -15.55
C GLU A 71 10.07 -11.53 -14.78
N SER A 72 9.97 -11.39 -13.47
CA SER A 72 11.11 -11.37 -12.55
C SER A 72 10.75 -12.06 -11.24
N GLU A 73 11.65 -12.88 -10.69
CA GLU A 73 11.46 -13.52 -9.38
C GLU A 73 12.67 -13.30 -8.45
N THR A 74 13.88 -13.45 -8.99
CA THR A 74 15.14 -13.28 -8.26
C THR A 74 15.61 -11.83 -8.26
N TRP A 75 16.54 -11.47 -7.35
CA TRP A 75 17.10 -10.11 -7.32
C TRP A 75 17.70 -9.69 -8.68
N ALA A 76 18.45 -10.58 -9.35
CA ALA A 76 19.08 -10.27 -10.63
C ALA A 76 18.04 -9.97 -11.73
N GLU A 77 16.92 -10.70 -11.73
CA GLU A 77 15.82 -10.45 -12.67
C GLU A 77 15.06 -9.17 -12.32
N THR A 78 14.79 -8.95 -11.03
CA THR A 78 14.14 -7.73 -10.54
C THR A 78 14.98 -6.50 -10.92
N GLN A 79 16.29 -6.52 -10.69
CA GLN A 79 17.19 -5.44 -11.08
C GLN A 79 17.13 -5.18 -12.59
N ARG A 80 17.06 -6.23 -13.42
CA ARG A 80 16.92 -6.09 -14.88
C ARG A 80 15.58 -5.48 -15.28
N SER A 81 14.48 -5.93 -14.66
CA SER A 81 13.14 -5.36 -14.87
C SER A 81 13.10 -3.88 -14.49
N LEU A 82 13.61 -3.52 -13.31
CA LEU A 82 13.69 -2.14 -12.85
C LEU A 82 14.56 -1.27 -13.75
N GLY A 83 15.68 -1.80 -14.27
CA GLY A 83 16.51 -1.11 -15.25
C GLY A 83 15.75 -0.75 -16.53
N LYS A 84 15.01 -1.70 -17.11
CA LYS A 84 14.19 -1.46 -18.31
C LYS A 84 13.06 -0.46 -18.06
N LEU A 85 12.35 -0.60 -16.94
CA LEU A 85 11.26 0.32 -16.56
C LEU A 85 11.79 1.74 -16.33
N ARG A 86 12.93 1.88 -15.66
CA ARG A 86 13.65 3.14 -15.48
C ARG A 86 14.00 3.78 -16.82
N GLU A 87 14.66 3.04 -17.71
CA GLU A 87 15.05 3.54 -19.03
C GLU A 87 13.84 4.03 -19.84
N TRP A 88 12.75 3.26 -19.84
CA TRP A 88 11.51 3.65 -20.53
C TRP A 88 10.90 4.91 -19.93
N LEU A 89 10.69 4.94 -18.61
CA LEU A 89 10.08 6.08 -17.93
C LEU A 89 10.92 7.35 -18.09
N THR A 90 12.22 7.28 -17.84
CA THR A 90 13.13 8.42 -17.97
C THR A 90 13.14 8.96 -19.40
N SER A 91 13.18 8.08 -20.41
CA SER A 91 13.18 8.51 -21.82
C SER A 91 11.88 9.23 -22.18
N ALA A 92 10.73 8.67 -21.80
CA ALA A 92 9.42 9.25 -22.09
C ALA A 92 9.23 10.61 -21.40
N VAL A 93 9.53 10.68 -20.10
CA VAL A 93 9.44 11.92 -19.31
C VAL A 93 10.37 12.99 -19.88
N ASN A 94 11.62 12.64 -20.24
CA ASN A 94 12.56 13.60 -20.81
C ASN A 94 12.08 14.14 -22.17
N ALA A 95 11.52 13.28 -23.02
CA ALA A 95 10.92 13.67 -24.30
C ALA A 95 9.63 14.49 -24.15
N GLY A 96 8.97 14.47 -22.99
CA GLY A 96 7.64 15.06 -22.80
C GLY A 96 6.54 14.27 -23.52
N ASP A 97 6.76 12.97 -23.71
CA ASP A 97 5.78 12.06 -24.32
C ASP A 97 4.84 11.56 -23.23
N GLU A 98 3.70 12.23 -23.07
CA GLU A 98 2.75 11.96 -21.98
C GLU A 98 2.13 10.57 -22.07
N GLN A 99 1.87 10.09 -23.28
CA GLN A 99 1.32 8.75 -23.50
C GLN A 99 2.33 7.68 -23.09
N GLN A 100 3.60 7.80 -23.50
CA GLN A 100 4.64 6.85 -23.11
C GLN A 100 4.98 6.95 -21.62
N ALA A 101 4.97 8.15 -21.04
CA ALA A 101 5.20 8.35 -19.61
C ALA A 101 4.09 7.68 -18.78
N LEU A 102 2.82 7.84 -19.20
CA LEU A 102 1.69 7.15 -18.60
C LEU A 102 1.85 5.64 -18.72
N GLN A 103 2.14 5.11 -19.92
CA GLN A 103 2.31 3.67 -20.11
C GLN A 103 3.43 3.11 -19.23
N ALA A 104 4.60 3.75 -19.17
CA ALA A 104 5.68 3.34 -18.30
C ALA A 104 5.26 3.34 -16.82
N CYS A 105 4.58 4.39 -16.36
CA CYS A 105 4.04 4.47 -15.00
C CYS A 105 3.06 3.31 -14.72
N LEU A 106 2.12 3.02 -15.62
CA LEU A 106 1.16 1.92 -15.46
C LEU A 106 1.87 0.56 -15.36
N GLN A 107 2.93 0.33 -16.15
CA GLN A 107 3.71 -0.91 -16.08
C GLN A 107 4.55 -1.00 -14.79
N ILE A 108 5.01 0.12 -14.24
CA ILE A 108 5.65 0.16 -12.90
C ILE A 108 4.64 -0.22 -11.82
N LEU A 109 3.42 0.33 -11.87
CA LEU A 109 2.35 -0.03 -10.95
C LEU A 109 1.99 -1.52 -11.05
N ARG A 110 1.91 -2.04 -12.28
CA ARG A 110 1.68 -3.46 -12.58
C ARG A 110 2.77 -4.36 -12.01
N TRP A 111 4.04 -4.05 -12.26
CA TRP A 111 5.18 -4.75 -11.67
C TRP A 111 5.11 -4.73 -10.14
N GLY A 112 4.75 -3.59 -9.56
CA GLY A 112 4.59 -3.40 -8.12
C GLY A 112 3.34 -4.03 -7.51
N GLY A 113 2.42 -4.58 -8.31
CA GLY A 113 1.15 -5.15 -7.83
C GLY A 113 0.20 -4.13 -7.20
N VAL A 114 0.29 -2.85 -7.58
CA VAL A 114 -0.49 -1.75 -7.01
C VAL A 114 -1.31 -1.05 -8.08
N ARG A 115 -2.45 -0.47 -7.70
CA ARG A 115 -3.37 0.22 -8.64
C ARG A 115 -3.81 1.61 -8.19
N GLY A 116 -3.50 1.98 -6.94
CA GLY A 116 -4.00 3.21 -6.32
C GLY A 116 -3.76 4.44 -7.19
N ALA A 117 -2.53 4.67 -7.65
CA ALA A 117 -2.18 5.88 -8.42
C ALA A 117 -2.71 5.95 -9.86
N ILE A 118 -3.32 4.90 -10.41
CA ILE A 118 -3.78 4.87 -11.82
C ILE A 118 -4.68 6.08 -12.17
N PRO A 119 -5.72 6.42 -11.38
CA PRO A 119 -6.62 7.54 -11.70
C PRO A 119 -5.91 8.89 -11.70
N PHE A 120 -4.98 9.06 -10.77
CA PHE A 120 -4.16 10.26 -10.66
C PHE A 120 -3.28 10.45 -11.90
N LEU A 121 -2.63 9.38 -12.37
CA LEU A 121 -1.77 9.43 -13.55
C LEU A 121 -2.56 9.74 -14.83
N HIS A 122 -3.72 9.08 -15.04
CA HIS A 122 -4.59 9.39 -16.17
C HIS A 122 -5.09 10.83 -16.15
N ARG A 123 -5.41 11.37 -14.97
CA ARG A 123 -5.83 12.77 -14.84
C ARG A 123 -4.73 13.73 -15.26
N LEU A 124 -3.48 13.48 -14.88
CA LEU A 124 -2.35 14.32 -15.27
C LEU A 124 -2.04 14.20 -16.77
N GLU A 125 -2.08 12.98 -17.32
CA GLU A 125 -1.87 12.76 -18.76
C GLU A 125 -2.93 13.45 -19.60
N ALA A 126 -4.22 13.35 -19.23
CA ALA A 126 -5.32 14.01 -19.93
C ALA A 126 -5.26 15.55 -19.89
N LYS A 127 -4.36 16.13 -19.08
CA LYS A 127 -4.10 17.58 -18.98
C LYS A 127 -2.75 17.99 -19.56
N ASP A 128 -1.99 17.06 -20.12
CA ASP A 128 -0.60 17.27 -20.54
C ASP A 128 0.32 17.77 -19.40
N GLU A 129 0.06 17.32 -18.17
CA GLU A 129 0.78 17.74 -16.95
C GLU A 129 1.67 16.64 -16.35
N LEU A 130 1.57 15.40 -16.81
CA LEU A 130 2.20 14.24 -16.16
C LEU A 130 3.74 14.31 -16.19
N SER A 131 4.35 14.52 -17.35
CA SER A 131 5.81 14.57 -17.48
C SER A 131 6.39 15.77 -16.73
N GLY A 132 5.69 16.91 -16.74
CA GLY A 132 6.04 18.10 -15.97
C GLY A 132 6.01 17.85 -14.45
N TYR A 133 4.95 17.22 -13.96
CA TYR A 133 4.81 16.83 -12.56
C TYR A 133 5.92 15.86 -12.13
N LEU A 134 6.19 14.82 -12.94
CA LEU A 134 7.22 13.83 -12.65
C LEU A 134 8.63 14.45 -12.61
N LYS A 135 8.97 15.38 -13.53
CA LYS A 135 10.24 16.12 -13.50
C LYS A 135 10.38 16.98 -12.24
N LYS A 136 9.32 17.71 -11.87
CA LYS A 136 9.29 18.53 -10.65
C LYS A 136 9.57 17.65 -9.42
N MET A 137 8.86 16.53 -9.29
CA MET A 137 9.03 15.62 -8.16
C MET A 137 10.42 14.97 -8.15
N ALA A 138 10.95 14.56 -9.30
CA ALA A 138 12.32 14.02 -9.39
C ALA A 138 13.37 15.05 -8.92
N GLY A 139 13.19 16.33 -9.27
CA GLY A 139 14.02 17.42 -8.78
C GLY A 139 13.96 17.56 -7.25
N LEU A 140 12.77 17.56 -6.66
CA LEU A 140 12.58 17.72 -5.21
C LEU A 140 13.05 16.51 -4.39
N MET A 141 12.99 15.31 -4.97
CA MET A 141 13.25 14.05 -4.27
C MET A 141 14.67 13.49 -4.45
N THR A 142 15.52 14.11 -5.29
CA THR A 142 16.91 13.64 -5.43
C THR A 142 17.65 13.69 -4.09
N LEU A 143 18.46 12.67 -3.83
CA LEU A 143 19.15 12.47 -2.56
C LEU A 143 20.51 13.18 -2.48
N ASP A 144 21.10 13.54 -3.62
CA ASP A 144 22.41 14.20 -3.74
C ASP A 144 22.33 15.66 -4.18
N GLY A 145 21.12 16.22 -4.26
CA GLY A 145 20.88 17.64 -4.49
C GLY A 145 20.89 18.48 -3.20
N ASP A 146 20.73 19.80 -3.36
CA ASP A 146 20.65 20.78 -2.26
C ASP A 146 19.20 21.09 -1.84
N ASN A 147 18.28 20.13 -2.10
CA ASN A 147 16.86 20.30 -1.85
C ASN A 147 16.55 20.43 -0.36
N ASP A 148 15.53 21.22 -0.06
CA ASP A 148 14.98 21.33 1.28
C ASP A 148 13.74 20.43 1.41
N LEU A 149 13.65 19.60 2.46
CA LEU A 149 12.46 18.77 2.73
C LEU A 149 11.17 19.57 2.87
N ASP A 150 11.27 20.85 3.25
CA ASP A 150 10.13 21.74 3.42
C ASP A 150 9.52 22.13 2.05
N ASP A 151 10.27 21.98 0.95
CA ASP A 151 9.77 22.14 -0.43
C ASP A 151 8.85 20.98 -0.87
N LEU A 152 8.88 19.85 -0.15
CA LEU A 152 7.89 18.78 -0.27
C LEU A 152 6.72 19.11 0.66
N ASP A 153 5.70 19.80 0.17
CA ASP A 153 4.53 20.23 0.93
C ASP A 153 3.23 19.98 0.15
N ALA A 154 2.09 20.43 0.68
CA ALA A 154 0.80 20.25 0.04
C ALA A 154 0.65 21.00 -1.31
N SER A 155 1.54 21.95 -1.62
CA SER A 155 1.56 22.68 -2.90
C SER A 155 2.43 21.97 -3.95
N SER A 156 3.40 21.17 -3.53
CA SER A 156 4.25 20.40 -4.44
C SER A 156 3.82 18.96 -4.62
N VAL A 157 3.30 18.33 -3.57
CA VAL A 157 2.90 16.91 -3.55
C VAL A 157 1.38 16.77 -3.62
N GLU A 158 0.85 16.69 -4.84
CA GLU A 158 -0.59 16.46 -5.06
C GLU A 158 -1.08 15.09 -4.57
N ARG A 159 -0.24 14.07 -4.70
CA ARG A 159 -0.50 12.70 -4.28
C ARG A 159 0.80 12.00 -3.92
N PHE A 160 0.74 11.08 -2.97
CA PHE A 160 1.83 10.15 -2.70
C PHE A 160 1.28 8.83 -2.14
N ASP A 161 1.71 7.71 -2.67
CA ASP A 161 1.31 6.37 -2.25
C ASP A 161 2.40 5.34 -2.60
N SER A 162 2.17 4.06 -2.26
CA SER A 162 3.11 2.97 -2.53
C SER A 162 3.39 2.75 -4.02
N GLY A 163 2.54 3.26 -4.93
CA GLY A 163 2.77 3.26 -6.37
C GLY A 163 3.66 4.41 -6.80
N LEU A 164 3.39 5.62 -6.32
CA LEU A 164 4.20 6.79 -6.62
C LEU A 164 5.62 6.66 -6.04
N THR A 165 5.81 6.00 -4.88
CA THR A 165 7.15 5.74 -4.35
C THR A 165 8.02 4.95 -5.34
N LYS A 166 7.43 3.99 -6.07
CA LYS A 166 8.09 3.19 -7.13
C LYS A 166 8.45 4.04 -8.34
N ILE A 167 7.50 4.84 -8.81
CA ILE A 167 7.68 5.72 -9.98
C ILE A 167 8.80 6.73 -9.69
N HIS A 168 8.77 7.39 -8.53
CA HIS A 168 9.79 8.36 -8.15
C HIS A 168 11.16 7.72 -7.89
N ALA A 169 11.23 6.54 -7.26
CA ALA A 169 12.48 5.80 -7.09
C ALA A 169 13.11 5.37 -8.42
N LEU A 170 12.29 5.05 -9.43
CA LEU A 170 12.76 4.71 -10.78
C LEU A 170 13.15 5.93 -11.62
N LEU A 171 12.61 7.11 -11.34
CA LEU A 171 13.09 8.35 -11.97
C LEU A 171 14.38 8.87 -11.32
N ASP A 172 14.52 8.68 -10.02
CA ASP A 172 15.68 9.17 -9.27
C ASP A 172 16.95 8.38 -9.58
N LEU A 173 18.03 9.08 -9.95
CA LEU A 173 19.33 8.47 -10.26
C LEU A 173 20.26 8.37 -9.04
N SER A 174 19.86 8.95 -7.91
CA SER A 174 20.66 9.02 -6.70
C SER A 174 20.45 7.83 -5.74
N GLY A 175 19.53 6.91 -6.04
CA GLY A 175 19.29 5.69 -5.27
C GLY A 175 18.20 5.83 -4.22
N SER A 176 17.17 6.62 -4.50
CA SER A 176 15.94 6.75 -3.71
C SER A 176 15.26 5.40 -3.53
N PRO A 177 14.89 5.03 -2.29
CA PRO A 177 14.27 3.74 -2.04
C PRO A 177 12.81 3.71 -2.49
N ILE A 178 12.34 2.55 -2.97
CA ILE A 178 10.92 2.24 -3.06
C ILE A 178 10.36 2.12 -1.63
N TYR A 179 9.84 3.22 -1.10
CA TYR A 179 9.35 3.30 0.28
C TYR A 179 7.91 2.80 0.42
N ASP A 180 7.73 1.48 0.30
CA ASP A 180 6.45 0.79 0.53
C ASP A 180 6.26 0.29 1.97
N SER A 181 5.14 -0.40 2.24
CA SER A 181 4.80 -0.89 3.58
C SER A 181 5.79 -1.91 4.14
N ARG A 182 6.44 -2.72 3.31
CA ARG A 182 7.43 -3.70 3.78
C ARG A 182 8.74 -3.00 4.12
N VAL A 183 9.22 -2.13 3.24
CA VAL A 183 10.42 -1.32 3.51
C VAL A 183 10.22 -0.47 4.77
N GLY A 184 9.05 0.18 4.91
CA GLY A 184 8.64 0.92 6.10
C GLY A 184 8.64 0.08 7.37
N ALA A 185 8.01 -1.11 7.34
CA ALA A 185 7.97 -2.04 8.47
C ALA A 185 9.38 -2.44 8.95
N ALA A 186 10.26 -2.82 8.02
CA ALA A 186 11.60 -3.30 8.33
C ALA A 186 12.47 -2.19 8.97
N ILE A 187 12.46 -0.98 8.39
CA ILE A 187 13.26 0.12 8.96
C ILE A 187 12.69 0.62 10.29
N ALA A 188 11.36 0.66 10.45
CA ALA A 188 10.73 0.95 11.74
C ALA A 188 11.14 -0.06 12.82
N MET A 189 11.21 -1.35 12.50
CA MET A 189 11.69 -2.37 13.44
C MET A 189 13.16 -2.18 13.80
N LEU A 190 14.04 -1.92 12.81
CA LEU A 190 15.44 -1.62 13.07
C LEU A 190 15.63 -0.39 13.95
N TYR A 191 14.84 0.66 13.72
CA TYR A 191 14.85 1.85 14.55
C TYR A 191 14.34 1.58 15.97
N SER A 192 13.30 0.76 16.12
CA SER A 192 12.81 0.30 17.42
C SER A 192 13.91 -0.42 18.21
N LEU A 193 14.66 -1.33 17.57
CA LEU A 193 15.80 -2.01 18.18
C LEU A 193 16.92 -1.05 18.61
N PHE A 194 17.26 -0.09 17.77
CA PHE A 194 18.19 0.98 18.13
C PHE A 194 17.72 1.76 19.35
N ARG A 195 16.44 2.17 19.38
CA ARG A 195 15.85 2.96 20.46
C ARG A 195 15.89 2.25 21.82
N GLN A 196 15.88 0.92 21.86
CA GLN A 196 16.05 0.14 23.09
C GLN A 196 17.47 0.29 23.69
N GLN A 197 18.46 0.61 22.86
CA GLN A 197 19.87 0.75 23.24
C GLN A 197 20.30 2.23 23.31
N TRP A 198 19.46 3.13 22.81
CA TRP A 198 19.76 4.56 22.73
C TRP A 198 19.66 5.22 24.11
N ALA A 199 20.77 5.80 24.58
CA ALA A 199 20.83 6.51 25.86
C ALA A 199 20.19 7.91 25.83
N GLY A 200 19.92 8.45 24.63
CA GLY A 200 19.31 9.77 24.47
C GLY A 200 17.85 9.78 24.96
N ARG A 201 17.45 10.89 25.60
CA ARG A 201 16.09 11.10 26.10
C ARG A 201 15.27 11.91 25.11
N GLY A 202 13.98 11.65 25.05
CA GLY A 202 13.04 12.40 24.20
C GLY A 202 12.09 11.52 23.41
N LYS A 203 11.13 12.16 22.76
CA LYS A 203 10.24 11.49 21.81
C LYS A 203 11.08 10.94 20.64
N PRO A 204 10.76 9.75 20.10
CA PRO A 204 11.51 9.21 18.98
C PRO A 204 11.42 10.14 17.76
N LEU A 205 12.57 10.45 17.15
CA LEU A 205 12.66 11.29 15.97
C LEU A 205 12.27 10.56 14.66
N LEU A 206 12.70 9.31 14.49
CA LEU A 206 12.54 8.54 13.25
C LEU A 206 11.37 7.56 13.30
N MET A 207 10.14 8.08 13.42
CA MET A 207 8.92 7.28 13.44
C MET A 207 8.52 6.85 12.02
N PHE A 208 9.32 5.98 11.38
CA PHE A 208 9.09 5.50 10.02
C PHE A 208 7.67 4.93 9.83
N PRO A 209 6.84 5.54 8.97
CA PRO A 209 5.50 5.05 8.71
C PRO A 209 5.52 3.73 7.93
N SER A 210 4.50 2.91 8.13
CA SER A 210 4.31 1.61 7.47
C SER A 210 2.82 1.39 7.13
N GLY A 211 2.52 0.31 6.42
CA GLY A 211 1.14 -0.10 6.10
C GLY A 211 0.71 -1.36 6.84
N GLY A 212 -0.61 -1.55 6.95
CA GLY A 212 -1.21 -2.75 7.51
C GLY A 212 -0.82 -4.00 6.71
N ALA A 213 -0.43 -5.06 7.41
CA ALA A 213 -0.12 -6.34 6.78
C ALA A 213 -1.39 -7.08 6.37
N ARG A 214 -1.31 -7.92 5.34
CA ARG A 214 -2.36 -8.90 5.05
C ARG A 214 -2.29 -10.06 6.03
N GLY A 215 -3.47 -10.53 6.43
CA GLY A 215 -3.64 -11.79 7.13
C GLY A 215 -2.95 -11.83 8.50
N SER A 216 -2.21 -12.91 8.78
CA SER A 216 -1.54 -13.15 10.06
C SER A 216 -0.13 -12.57 10.17
N GLN A 217 0.33 -11.81 9.17
CA GLN A 217 1.65 -11.18 9.18
C GLN A 217 1.69 -10.01 10.16
N ILE A 218 2.87 -9.66 10.67
CA ILE A 218 3.04 -8.53 11.59
C ILE A 218 3.99 -7.52 10.95
N ARG A 219 3.50 -6.29 10.70
CA ARG A 219 4.26 -5.17 10.11
C ARG A 219 4.41 -3.94 11.00
N ASN A 220 3.81 -3.96 12.19
CA ASN A 220 3.97 -2.91 13.18
C ASN A 220 4.91 -3.41 14.29
N PRO A 221 6.07 -2.74 14.54
CA PRO A 221 6.93 -3.11 15.64
C PRO A 221 6.25 -3.01 17.01
N GLY A 222 5.17 -2.22 17.15
CA GLY A 222 4.40 -2.10 18.39
C GLY A 222 3.80 -3.42 18.90
N ALA A 223 3.71 -4.45 18.04
CA ALA A 223 3.29 -5.80 18.42
C ALA A 223 4.35 -6.56 19.25
N PHE A 224 5.58 -6.05 19.34
CA PHE A 224 6.70 -6.69 20.03
C PHE A 224 7.02 -6.00 21.36
N LEU A 225 7.53 -6.78 22.31
CA LEU A 225 7.87 -6.26 23.64
C LEU A 225 8.92 -5.14 23.55
N ASN A 226 8.72 -4.07 24.34
CA ASN A 226 9.61 -2.91 24.43
C ASN A 226 9.90 -2.21 23.09
N SER A 227 9.02 -2.37 22.10
CA SER A 227 9.20 -1.81 20.77
C SER A 227 8.36 -0.54 20.55
N VAL A 228 8.87 0.35 19.71
CA VAL A 228 8.19 1.60 19.34
C VAL A 228 7.28 1.34 18.14
N ALA A 229 5.98 1.61 18.29
CA ALA A 229 5.01 1.44 17.21
C ALA A 229 5.31 2.35 16.01
N ALA A 230 5.03 1.88 14.80
CA ALA A 230 5.14 2.68 13.58
C ALA A 230 3.82 3.40 13.27
N PRO A 231 3.84 4.67 12.84
CA PRO A 231 2.66 5.33 12.27
C PRO A 231 2.16 4.57 11.05
N GLN A 232 0.85 4.66 10.76
CA GLN A 232 0.29 4.07 9.54
C GLN A 232 0.30 5.09 8.40
N PHE A 233 0.55 4.66 7.17
CA PHE A 233 0.50 5.53 5.99
C PHE A 233 -0.85 6.23 5.82
N SER A 234 -1.94 5.60 6.21
CA SER A 234 -3.29 6.18 6.18
C SER A 234 -3.50 7.33 7.19
N THR A 235 -2.54 7.53 8.11
CA THR A 235 -2.61 8.56 9.17
C THR A 235 -1.71 9.78 8.90
N ILE A 236 -0.91 9.75 7.83
CA ILE A 236 -0.03 10.85 7.43
C ILE A 236 -0.51 11.44 6.12
N ASP A 237 -0.11 12.69 5.84
CA ASP A 237 -0.35 13.30 4.55
C ASP A 237 0.67 12.84 3.49
N TYR A 238 0.37 13.17 2.23
CA TYR A 238 1.17 12.79 1.08
C TYR A 238 2.58 13.41 1.08
N ALA A 239 2.68 14.67 1.48
CA ALA A 239 3.96 15.37 1.53
C ALA A 239 4.89 14.74 2.58
N GLU A 240 4.34 14.35 3.72
CA GLU A 240 5.09 13.67 4.78
C GLU A 240 5.55 12.28 4.35
N TRP A 241 4.74 11.52 3.61
CA TRP A 241 5.19 10.26 3.00
C TRP A 241 6.35 10.48 2.04
N ALA A 242 6.28 11.48 1.15
CA ALA A 242 7.36 11.84 0.24
C ALA A 242 8.66 12.21 1.00
N ARG A 243 8.54 13.00 2.07
CA ARG A 243 9.68 13.34 2.95
C ARG A 243 10.28 12.11 3.61
N TRP A 244 9.48 11.14 4.03
CA TRP A 244 10.00 9.89 4.61
C TRP A 244 10.81 9.07 3.61
N GLN A 245 10.40 9.03 2.34
CA GLN A 245 11.19 8.38 1.29
C GLN A 245 12.57 9.05 1.14
N VAL A 246 12.61 10.40 1.12
CA VAL A 246 13.88 11.15 1.03
C VAL A 246 14.75 10.94 2.27
N ARG A 247 14.18 11.05 3.48
CA ARG A 247 14.90 10.81 4.75
C ARG A 247 15.49 9.41 4.82
N LEU A 248 14.73 8.39 4.44
CA LEU A 248 15.23 7.02 4.38
C LEU A 248 16.36 6.89 3.36
N GLY A 249 16.20 7.47 2.17
CA GLY A 249 17.25 7.50 1.15
C GLY A 249 18.55 8.12 1.65
N TRP A 250 18.47 9.25 2.37
CA TRP A 250 19.64 9.88 3.00
C TRP A 250 20.33 8.98 4.03
N ILE A 251 19.56 8.26 4.87
CA ILE A 251 20.09 7.30 5.86
C ILE A 251 20.80 6.14 5.16
N ILE A 252 20.17 5.53 4.15
CA ILE A 252 20.74 4.42 3.38
C ILE A 252 22.05 4.85 2.71
N ARG A 253 22.05 6.02 2.05
CA ARG A 253 23.26 6.56 1.42
C ARG A 253 24.37 6.82 2.43
N ALA A 254 24.07 7.49 3.54
CA ALA A 254 25.06 7.78 4.57
C ALA A 254 25.69 6.51 5.17
N LEU A 255 24.88 5.44 5.32
CA LEU A 255 25.35 4.13 5.75
C LEU A 255 26.26 3.46 4.69
N LEU A 256 25.87 3.48 3.42
CA LEU A 256 26.60 2.83 2.33
C LEU A 256 27.83 3.61 1.86
N GLU A 257 27.89 4.93 2.10
CA GLU A 257 29.09 5.75 1.94
C GLU A 257 30.17 5.41 2.99
N ARG A 258 29.76 4.89 4.16
CA ARG A 258 30.65 4.48 5.27
C ARG A 258 31.03 3.00 5.27
N THR A 259 30.45 2.20 4.38
CA THR A 259 30.61 0.73 4.37
C THR A 259 30.91 0.23 2.95
N ASN A 260 31.47 -0.97 2.84
CA ASN A 260 31.65 -1.66 1.56
C ASN A 260 30.51 -2.65 1.25
N TRP A 261 29.38 -2.55 1.95
CA TRP A 261 28.27 -3.49 1.77
C TRP A 261 27.69 -3.41 0.37
N PHE A 262 27.23 -4.55 -0.13
CA PHE A 262 26.67 -4.74 -1.46
C PHE A 262 27.66 -4.36 -2.58
N ALA A 263 28.98 -4.42 -2.35
CA ALA A 263 29.99 -4.02 -3.34
C ALA A 263 29.81 -4.70 -4.71
N GLY A 264 29.33 -5.95 -4.74
CA GLY A 264 29.03 -6.68 -5.97
C GLY A 264 27.94 -6.06 -6.86
N GLN A 265 27.15 -5.11 -6.32
CA GLN A 265 26.12 -4.39 -7.07
C GLN A 265 26.69 -3.17 -7.83
N GLY A 266 27.93 -2.78 -7.56
CA GLY A 266 28.63 -1.70 -8.26
C GLY A 266 28.33 -0.31 -7.67
N THR A 267 27.60 0.51 -8.42
CA THR A 267 27.40 1.95 -8.09
C THR A 267 26.65 2.15 -6.77
N LEU A 268 26.84 3.31 -6.12
CA LEU A 268 26.13 3.63 -4.88
C LEU A 268 24.59 3.55 -5.01
N PRO A 269 23.95 4.05 -6.09
CA PRO A 269 22.51 3.87 -6.28
C PRO A 269 22.09 2.39 -6.37
N ALA A 270 22.85 1.56 -7.09
CA ALA A 270 22.57 0.12 -7.17
C ALA A 270 22.70 -0.57 -5.81
N ARG A 271 23.69 -0.16 -5.00
CA ARG A 271 23.85 -0.61 -3.61
C ARG A 271 22.68 -0.16 -2.72
N CYS A 272 22.15 1.03 -2.92
CA CYS A 272 20.97 1.53 -2.20
C CYS A 272 19.73 0.66 -2.50
N HIS A 273 19.48 0.32 -3.77
CA HIS A 273 18.37 -0.57 -4.13
C HIS A 273 18.55 -2.00 -3.63
N ALA A 274 19.79 -2.49 -3.55
CA ALA A 274 20.07 -3.79 -2.93
C ALA A 274 19.77 -3.79 -1.42
N PHE A 275 20.13 -2.70 -0.72
CA PHE A 275 19.77 -2.52 0.69
C PHE A 275 18.25 -2.44 0.88
N GLU A 276 17.56 -1.65 0.04
CA GLU A 276 16.10 -1.55 0.00
C GLU A 276 15.44 -2.92 -0.24
N ALA A 277 15.94 -3.72 -1.19
CA ALA A 277 15.43 -5.06 -1.47
C ALA A 277 15.60 -6.01 -0.27
N SER A 278 16.69 -5.89 0.50
CA SER A 278 16.83 -6.61 1.77
C SER A 278 15.79 -6.14 2.80
N LEU A 279 15.53 -4.83 2.93
CA LEU A 279 14.46 -4.33 3.81
C LEU A 279 13.09 -4.84 3.38
N PHE A 280 12.80 -4.87 2.09
CA PHE A 280 11.55 -5.41 1.55
C PHE A 280 11.32 -6.87 1.94
N MET A 281 12.37 -7.70 1.88
CA MET A 281 12.30 -9.10 2.33
C MET A 281 12.08 -9.22 3.84
N LEU A 282 12.78 -8.42 4.66
CA LEU A 282 12.59 -8.41 6.12
C LEU A 282 11.20 -7.91 6.52
N GLY A 283 10.66 -6.96 5.76
CA GLY A 283 9.39 -6.30 6.00
C GLY A 283 8.16 -7.13 5.72
N TYR A 284 8.31 -8.29 5.09
CA TYR A 284 7.21 -9.23 4.85
C TYR A 284 6.54 -9.64 6.17
N ASP A 285 7.35 -9.99 7.18
CA ASP A 285 6.89 -10.34 8.52
C ASP A 285 7.97 -10.08 9.56
N LEU A 286 7.70 -9.15 10.47
CA LEU A 286 8.66 -8.71 11.49
C LEU A 286 9.00 -9.78 12.53
N ARG A 287 8.30 -10.92 12.55
CA ARG A 287 8.72 -12.09 13.35
C ARG A 287 10.07 -12.64 12.88
N CYS A 288 10.54 -12.29 11.68
CA CYS A 288 11.86 -12.67 11.21
C CYS A 288 13.00 -12.14 12.10
N PHE A 289 12.77 -11.07 12.87
CA PHE A 289 13.74 -10.52 13.83
C PHE A 289 13.86 -11.37 15.12
N GLY A 290 13.03 -12.39 15.31
CA GLY A 290 13.13 -13.33 16.44
C GLY A 290 12.75 -12.74 17.81
N LEU A 291 12.03 -11.61 17.84
CA LEU A 291 11.62 -10.93 19.06
C LEU A 291 10.34 -11.55 19.66
N ALA A 292 10.18 -11.39 20.98
CA ALA A 292 8.97 -11.79 21.68
C ALA A 292 7.81 -10.80 21.42
N LEU A 293 6.61 -11.33 21.21
CA LEU A 293 5.39 -10.52 21.10
C LEU A 293 5.03 -9.92 22.45
N ALA A 294 4.47 -8.71 22.45
CA ALA A 294 3.84 -8.16 23.63
C ALA A 294 2.60 -9.00 23.95
N SER A 295 2.62 -9.75 25.07
CA SER A 295 1.42 -10.44 25.56
C SER A 295 0.37 -9.40 25.97
N ASN A 296 -0.89 -9.59 25.59
CA ASN A 296 -2.02 -8.74 26.02
C ASN A 296 -2.15 -8.72 27.55
N SER A 297 -1.42 -7.83 28.23
CA SER A 297 -1.59 -7.57 29.65
C SER A 297 -2.78 -6.63 29.86
N ILE A 298 -4.00 -7.18 29.79
CA ILE A 298 -5.17 -6.53 30.39
C ILE A 298 -5.19 -6.93 31.87
N ALA A 299 -4.61 -6.08 32.70
CA ALA A 299 -4.94 -5.99 34.11
C ALA A 299 -4.90 -4.51 34.52
N GLY A 300 -6.07 -3.87 34.43
CA GLY A 300 -6.39 -2.65 35.18
C GLY A 300 -6.08 -1.31 34.51
N LYS A 301 -7.05 -0.79 33.74
CA LYS A 301 -7.62 0.58 33.88
C LYS A 301 -8.83 0.77 32.95
N PRO A 302 -9.84 1.58 33.32
CA PRO A 302 -11.11 1.66 32.61
C PRO A 302 -11.12 2.68 31.47
N GLU A 303 -11.79 2.29 30.39
CA GLU A 303 -12.56 3.06 29.41
C GLU A 303 -12.09 4.47 29.01
N VAL A 304 -11.39 4.52 27.87
CA VAL A 304 -11.70 5.47 26.79
C VAL A 304 -11.81 4.63 25.52
N GLU A 305 -12.95 4.72 24.83
CA GLU A 305 -13.29 3.97 23.63
C GLU A 305 -12.26 4.20 22.51
N ALA A 306 -11.32 3.26 22.37
CA ALA A 306 -10.57 3.02 21.16
C ALA A 306 -10.81 1.54 20.80
N GLN A 307 -11.74 1.31 19.87
CA GLN A 307 -11.96 0.01 19.26
C GLN A 307 -10.79 -0.33 18.32
N ASP A 308 -9.66 -0.73 18.88
CA ASP A 308 -8.64 -1.51 18.17
C ASP A 308 -8.42 -2.81 18.93
N CYS A 309 -9.40 -3.71 18.81
CA CYS A 309 -9.24 -5.09 19.22
C CYS A 309 -8.44 -5.82 18.14
N GLU A 310 -7.11 -5.67 18.19
CA GLU A 310 -6.18 -6.63 17.60
C GLU A 310 -6.35 -8.00 18.29
N ARG A 311 -7.29 -8.81 17.76
CA ARG A 311 -7.27 -10.26 17.91
C ARG A 311 -6.86 -10.83 16.55
N GLY A 312 -5.73 -11.53 16.54
CA GLY A 312 -5.15 -12.14 15.35
C GLY A 312 -6.16 -12.96 14.56
N GLY A 313 -6.31 -12.61 13.29
CA GLY A 313 -7.16 -13.25 12.31
C GLY A 313 -7.14 -12.44 11.01
N ASN A 314 -7.36 -13.10 9.87
CA ASN A 314 -7.40 -12.53 8.53
C ASN A 314 -8.63 -11.60 8.34
N ASN A 315 -8.82 -10.59 9.20
CA ASN A 315 -10.08 -9.86 9.26
C ASN A 315 -10.26 -8.88 8.09
N TRP A 316 -11.14 -9.25 7.15
CA TRP A 316 -11.53 -8.45 5.99
C TRP A 316 -12.75 -7.56 6.27
N VAL A 317 -13.22 -7.51 7.51
CA VAL A 317 -14.47 -6.80 7.84
C VAL A 317 -14.37 -5.31 7.49
N PRO A 318 -15.28 -4.78 6.67
CA PRO A 318 -15.25 -3.41 6.20
C PRO A 318 -15.97 -2.47 7.18
N THR A 319 -15.88 -1.16 6.94
CA THR A 319 -16.88 -0.22 7.46
C THR A 319 -18.19 -0.40 6.69
N GLY A 320 -19.26 -0.78 7.37
CA GLY A 320 -20.56 -1.03 6.74
C GLY A 320 -21.17 0.24 6.12
N HIS A 321 -21.63 0.15 4.87
CA HIS A 321 -22.25 1.25 4.14
C HIS A 321 -23.15 0.74 3.00
N PRO A 322 -24.20 1.49 2.61
CA PRO A 322 -25.06 1.12 1.49
C PRO A 322 -24.41 1.54 0.15
N PHE A 323 -23.42 0.77 -0.30
CA PHE A 323 -22.52 1.09 -1.43
C PHE A 323 -23.21 1.74 -2.65
N SER A 324 -24.17 1.05 -3.26
CA SER A 324 -24.87 1.55 -4.46
C SER A 324 -25.56 2.90 -4.23
N GLN A 325 -26.13 3.10 -3.04
CA GLN A 325 -26.79 4.36 -2.69
C GLN A 325 -25.74 5.46 -2.50
N VAL A 326 -24.70 5.19 -1.73
CA VAL A 326 -23.61 6.13 -1.46
C VAL A 326 -22.94 6.65 -2.75
N LEU A 327 -22.80 5.79 -3.78
CA LEU A 327 -22.33 6.23 -5.10
C LEU A 327 -23.28 7.25 -5.76
N LYS A 328 -24.60 7.02 -5.72
CA LYS A 328 -25.60 7.95 -6.25
C LYS A 328 -25.58 9.29 -5.51
N ASP A 329 -25.43 9.24 -4.19
CA ASP A 329 -25.34 10.44 -3.37
C ASP A 329 -24.08 11.24 -3.68
N TYR A 330 -22.96 10.55 -3.90
CA TYR A 330 -21.72 11.21 -4.31
C TYR A 330 -21.83 11.83 -5.70
N LEU A 331 -22.48 11.16 -6.65
CA LEU A 331 -22.75 11.73 -7.97
C LEU A 331 -23.64 12.98 -7.88
N ALA A 332 -24.70 12.94 -7.05
CA ALA A 332 -25.56 14.10 -6.79
C ALA A 332 -24.79 15.26 -6.14
N PHE A 333 -23.92 14.95 -5.17
CA PHE A 333 -23.00 15.91 -4.58
C PHE A 333 -22.09 16.54 -5.64
N ARG A 334 -21.54 15.76 -6.56
CA ARG A 334 -20.69 16.26 -7.65
C ARG A 334 -21.43 17.16 -8.62
N TYR A 335 -22.70 16.87 -8.93
CA TYR A 335 -23.55 17.77 -9.72
C TYR A 335 -23.92 19.07 -8.98
N SER A 336 -23.88 19.10 -7.65
CA SER A 336 -24.17 20.32 -6.88
C SER A 336 -23.12 21.42 -7.05
N GLY A 337 -21.93 21.10 -7.57
CA GLY A 337 -20.82 22.03 -7.74
C GLY A 337 -20.03 22.33 -6.46
N ALA A 338 -20.32 21.61 -5.36
CA ALA A 338 -19.55 21.70 -4.13
C ALA A 338 -18.09 21.25 -4.32
N LEU A 339 -17.20 21.72 -3.44
CA LEU A 339 -15.78 21.39 -3.50
C LEU A 339 -15.58 19.87 -3.32
N ASP A 340 -14.95 19.22 -4.29
CA ASP A 340 -14.82 17.76 -4.33
C ASP A 340 -13.76 17.23 -3.35
N ASN A 341 -14.15 17.09 -2.08
CA ASN A 341 -13.32 16.49 -1.05
C ASN A 341 -14.19 15.78 0.01
N LYS A 342 -13.53 14.94 0.81
CA LYS A 342 -14.18 14.15 1.88
C LYS A 342 -14.95 15.01 2.87
N THR A 343 -14.38 16.13 3.32
CA THR A 343 -15.01 17.00 4.32
C THR A 343 -16.31 17.60 3.81
N SER A 344 -16.28 18.20 2.62
CA SER A 344 -17.45 18.79 1.98
C SER A 344 -18.51 17.76 1.64
N PHE A 345 -18.13 16.55 1.22
CA PHE A 345 -19.08 15.47 0.98
C PHE A 345 -19.76 14.98 2.26
N VAL A 346 -19.00 14.83 3.36
CA VAL A 346 -19.56 14.48 4.68
C VAL A 346 -20.54 15.53 5.16
N GLU A 347 -20.22 16.81 5.01
CA GLU A 347 -21.12 17.92 5.37
C GLU A 347 -22.39 17.91 4.53
N TRP A 348 -22.26 17.68 3.22
CA TRP A 348 -23.40 17.56 2.31
C TRP A 348 -24.32 16.39 2.70
N LEU A 349 -23.76 15.22 3.03
CA LEU A 349 -24.52 14.04 3.46
C LEU A 349 -25.30 14.28 4.76
N VAL A 350 -24.72 15.02 5.71
CA VAL A 350 -25.40 15.36 6.97
C VAL A 350 -26.52 16.38 6.74
N ALA A 351 -26.33 17.31 5.81
CA ALA A 351 -27.31 18.36 5.48
C ALA A 351 -28.48 17.86 4.61
N GLN A 352 -28.32 16.73 3.90
CA GLN A 352 -29.31 16.13 3.01
C GLN A 352 -29.87 14.84 3.63
N PRO A 353 -30.89 14.93 4.51
CA PRO A 353 -31.49 13.73 5.11
C PRO A 353 -32.12 12.84 4.02
N ARG A 354 -31.68 11.58 3.96
CA ARG A 354 -32.20 10.56 3.03
C ARG A 354 -33.54 9.97 3.47
N ASP A 355 -33.72 9.88 4.78
CA ASP A 355 -34.93 9.42 5.49
C ASP A 355 -35.37 10.51 6.48
N GLU A 356 -36.48 10.31 7.21
CA GLU A 356 -36.94 11.24 8.26
C GLU A 356 -35.88 11.55 9.34
N LYS A 357 -34.78 10.78 9.40
CA LYS A 357 -33.65 11.00 10.32
C LYS A 357 -32.37 11.40 9.56
N PRO A 358 -31.75 12.54 9.90
CA PRO A 358 -30.44 12.92 9.37
C PRO A 358 -29.35 11.90 9.72
N LEU A 359 -28.38 11.73 8.83
CA LEU A 359 -27.18 10.95 9.11
C LEU A 359 -26.33 11.63 10.18
N THR A 360 -25.78 10.86 11.10
CA THR A 360 -24.74 11.38 12.01
C THR A 360 -23.44 11.60 11.23
N ARG A 361 -22.60 12.53 11.71
CA ARG A 361 -21.29 12.81 11.09
C ARG A 361 -20.41 11.55 11.03
N THR A 362 -20.43 10.72 12.07
CA THR A 362 -19.68 9.45 12.12
C THR A 362 -20.14 8.48 11.04
N THR A 363 -21.45 8.31 10.85
CA THR A 363 -21.99 7.45 9.78
C THR A 363 -21.63 7.98 8.40
N ALA A 364 -21.76 9.29 8.18
CA ALA A 364 -21.38 9.93 6.92
C ALA A 364 -19.88 9.78 6.61
N GLN A 365 -19.01 9.87 7.63
CA GLN A 365 -17.58 9.58 7.49
C GLN A 365 -17.34 8.11 7.11
N GLY A 366 -18.08 7.18 7.73
CA GLY A 366 -18.01 5.74 7.40
C GLY A 366 -18.43 5.44 5.97
N TYR A 367 -19.40 6.19 5.42
CA TYR A 367 -19.82 6.06 4.02
C TYR A 367 -18.73 6.48 3.02
N CYS A 368 -17.70 7.19 3.45
CA CYS A 368 -16.55 7.51 2.59
C CYS A 368 -15.52 6.37 2.49
N PHE A 369 -15.71 5.25 3.20
CA PHE A 369 -14.84 4.07 3.12
C PHE A 369 -14.52 3.64 1.68
N PRO A 370 -15.49 3.39 0.78
CA PRO A 370 -15.20 2.97 -0.59
C PRO A 370 -14.46 4.03 -1.42
N PHE A 371 -14.40 5.28 -0.96
CA PHE A 371 -13.83 6.39 -1.72
C PHE A 371 -12.37 6.63 -1.36
N SER A 372 -11.84 5.89 -0.39
CA SER A 372 -10.44 5.96 0.01
C SER A 372 -9.53 5.46 -1.12
N ILE A 373 -8.27 5.88 -1.03
CA ILE A 373 -7.19 5.41 -1.90
C ILE A 373 -6.94 3.89 -1.82
N GLU A 374 -7.31 3.28 -0.69
CA GLU A 374 -7.19 1.84 -0.45
C GLU A 374 -8.32 1.06 -1.13
N GLU A 375 -9.41 1.73 -1.53
CA GLU A 375 -10.59 1.12 -2.16
C GLU A 375 -10.74 1.52 -3.63
N PHE A 376 -11.68 2.41 -3.98
CA PHE A 376 -11.95 2.81 -5.37
C PHE A 376 -11.42 4.20 -5.74
N ASP A 377 -10.89 4.97 -4.78
CA ASP A 377 -10.29 6.30 -5.00
C ASP A 377 -11.18 7.22 -5.86
N LEU A 378 -12.36 7.56 -5.34
CA LEU A 378 -13.42 8.21 -6.13
C LEU A 378 -13.35 9.74 -6.15
N PHE A 379 -12.67 10.36 -5.17
CA PHE A 379 -12.52 11.80 -5.13
C PHE A 379 -11.68 12.31 -6.30
N GLY A 380 -12.11 13.41 -6.94
CA GLY A 380 -11.42 14.01 -8.07
C GLY A 380 -11.61 13.32 -9.42
N ARG A 381 -12.41 12.24 -9.48
CA ARG A 381 -12.72 11.54 -10.74
C ARG A 381 -13.50 12.44 -11.72
N PRO A 382 -13.26 12.35 -13.04
CA PRO A 382 -14.11 12.99 -14.04
C PRO A 382 -15.57 12.57 -13.90
N LEU A 383 -16.50 13.50 -14.14
CA LEU A 383 -17.93 13.26 -13.96
C LEU A 383 -18.44 12.11 -14.83
N ALA A 384 -18.01 12.04 -16.08
CA ALA A 384 -18.34 10.95 -17.00
C ALA A 384 -17.86 9.56 -16.51
N GLN A 385 -16.72 9.50 -15.81
CA GLN A 385 -16.27 8.24 -15.19
C GLN A 385 -17.15 7.89 -13.99
N LEU A 386 -17.51 8.86 -13.16
CA LEU A 386 -18.41 8.63 -12.02
C LEU A 386 -19.80 8.16 -12.46
N GLU A 387 -20.35 8.73 -13.53
CA GLU A 387 -21.62 8.29 -14.12
C GLU A 387 -21.58 6.80 -14.51
N ARG A 388 -20.49 6.35 -15.16
CA ARG A 388 -20.27 4.92 -15.48
C ARG A 388 -20.16 4.06 -14.22
N ILE A 389 -19.40 4.51 -13.22
CA ILE A 389 -19.24 3.79 -11.94
C ILE A 389 -20.60 3.62 -11.24
N VAL A 390 -21.43 4.67 -11.24
CA VAL A 390 -22.77 4.68 -10.62
C VAL A 390 -23.77 3.85 -11.40
N ALA A 391 -23.65 3.79 -12.74
CA ALA A 391 -24.46 2.90 -13.57
C ALA A 391 -24.19 1.41 -13.27
N GLY A 392 -22.98 1.08 -12.83
CA GLY A 392 -22.61 -0.26 -12.42
C GLY A 392 -22.33 -1.20 -13.60
N GLY A 393 -22.44 -2.51 -13.34
CA GLY A 393 -22.07 -3.56 -14.29
C GLY A 393 -20.57 -3.61 -14.61
N GLU A 394 -20.23 -4.36 -15.66
CA GLU A 394 -18.84 -4.55 -16.08
C GLU A 394 -18.17 -3.22 -16.50
N ASP A 395 -18.90 -2.36 -17.20
CA ASP A 395 -18.40 -1.05 -17.61
C ASP A 395 -18.11 -0.14 -16.40
N GLY A 396 -19.00 -0.15 -15.41
CA GLY A 396 -18.79 0.56 -14.15
C GLY A 396 -17.59 0.03 -13.37
N LEU A 397 -17.35 -1.29 -13.38
CA LEU A 397 -16.17 -1.89 -12.73
C LEU A 397 -14.87 -1.47 -13.42
N ARG A 398 -14.85 -1.50 -14.77
CA ARG A 398 -13.71 -1.00 -15.57
C ARG A 398 -13.41 0.46 -15.26
N ALA A 399 -14.44 1.30 -15.20
CA ALA A 399 -14.31 2.71 -14.85
C ALA A 399 -13.78 2.91 -13.40
N ALA A 400 -14.29 2.13 -12.44
CA ALA A 400 -13.84 2.20 -11.04
C ALA A 400 -12.35 1.83 -10.90
N LEU A 401 -11.92 0.81 -11.63
CA LEU A 401 -10.53 0.33 -11.67
C LEU A 401 -9.63 1.15 -12.60
N ALA A 402 -10.17 2.14 -13.32
CA ALA A 402 -9.48 2.92 -14.34
C ALA A 402 -8.72 2.04 -15.35
N THR A 403 -9.40 1.04 -15.89
CA THR A 403 -8.85 0.14 -16.90
C THR A 403 -9.80 -0.01 -18.08
N GLU A 404 -9.26 -0.15 -19.29
CA GLU A 404 -10.03 -0.44 -20.50
C GLU A 404 -10.49 -1.90 -20.57
N ALA A 405 -9.68 -2.81 -20.03
CA ALA A 405 -9.96 -4.24 -19.99
C ALA A 405 -9.81 -4.77 -18.55
N LEU A 406 -10.72 -5.66 -18.15
CA LEU A 406 -10.61 -6.32 -16.86
C LEU A 406 -9.56 -7.43 -16.93
N GLU A 407 -8.50 -7.24 -16.16
CA GLU A 407 -7.52 -8.29 -15.89
C GLU A 407 -7.94 -9.09 -14.65
N PRO A 408 -7.56 -10.37 -14.54
CA PRO A 408 -7.80 -11.17 -13.35
C PRO A 408 -7.37 -10.43 -12.08
N PHE A 409 -8.30 -10.35 -11.13
CA PHE A 409 -8.11 -9.71 -9.85
C PHE A 409 -7.01 -10.43 -9.07
N THR A 410 -6.08 -9.62 -8.58
CA THR A 410 -4.98 -10.08 -7.77
C THR A 410 -5.09 -9.43 -6.42
N VAL A 411 -5.35 -10.24 -5.39
CA VAL A 411 -5.23 -9.78 -4.00
C VAL A 411 -3.75 -9.49 -3.74
N GLY A 412 -3.45 -8.23 -3.42
CA GLY A 412 -2.12 -7.78 -3.05
C GLY A 412 -1.66 -8.30 -1.68
N ASP A 413 -0.51 -7.80 -1.25
CA ASP A 413 0.12 -8.13 0.04
C ASP A 413 -0.26 -7.14 1.16
N GLU A 414 -1.02 -6.10 0.82
CA GLU A 414 -1.59 -5.11 1.74
C GLU A 414 -3.09 -5.36 1.92
N ARG A 415 -3.66 -4.88 3.03
CA ARG A 415 -5.10 -4.92 3.27
C ARG A 415 -5.81 -3.77 2.52
N VAL A 416 -5.91 -3.92 1.20
CA VAL A 416 -6.53 -2.96 0.27
C VAL A 416 -7.58 -3.67 -0.61
N SER A 417 -8.43 -2.89 -1.27
CA SER A 417 -9.52 -3.37 -2.11
C SER A 417 -10.48 -4.29 -1.34
N VAL A 418 -10.74 -3.97 -0.07
CA VAL A 418 -11.60 -4.76 0.83
C VAL A 418 -12.98 -4.94 0.21
N CYS A 419 -13.54 -3.91 -0.44
CA CYS A 419 -14.82 -4.02 -1.13
C CYS A 419 -14.84 -5.17 -2.15
N LEU A 420 -13.77 -5.33 -2.95
CA LEU A 420 -13.67 -6.40 -3.95
C LEU A 420 -13.29 -7.75 -3.33
N VAL A 421 -12.52 -7.76 -2.24
CA VAL A 421 -12.24 -8.99 -1.49
C VAL A 421 -13.53 -9.53 -0.84
N ASP A 422 -14.37 -8.67 -0.30
CA ASP A 422 -15.65 -9.03 0.30
C ASP A 422 -16.62 -9.63 -0.73
N VAL A 423 -16.59 -9.16 -1.99
CA VAL A 423 -17.33 -9.79 -3.10
C VAL A 423 -16.84 -11.22 -3.32
N LEU A 424 -15.52 -11.45 -3.38
CA LEU A 424 -14.94 -12.78 -3.55
C LEU A 424 -15.34 -13.73 -2.41
N ILE A 425 -15.20 -13.28 -1.16
CA ILE A 425 -15.56 -14.06 0.03
C ILE A 425 -17.05 -14.40 -0.01
N THR A 426 -17.89 -13.42 -0.32
CA THR A 426 -19.35 -13.57 -0.39
C THR A 426 -19.75 -14.54 -1.49
N GLY A 427 -19.26 -14.36 -2.72
CA GLY A 427 -19.56 -15.25 -3.85
C GLY A 427 -19.15 -16.69 -3.55
N ASN A 428 -17.97 -16.89 -2.96
CA ASN A 428 -17.50 -18.20 -2.52
C ASN A 428 -18.38 -18.83 -1.42
N ALA A 429 -18.86 -18.03 -0.47
CA ALA A 429 -19.79 -18.51 0.56
C ALA A 429 -21.14 -18.94 -0.06
N TYR A 430 -21.67 -18.16 -1.00
CA TYR A 430 -22.91 -18.47 -1.70
C TYR A 430 -22.80 -19.71 -2.60
N ALA A 431 -21.66 -19.91 -3.26
CA ALA A 431 -21.39 -21.10 -4.06
C ALA A 431 -21.30 -22.39 -3.21
N ARG A 432 -20.86 -22.28 -1.96
CA ARG A 432 -20.63 -23.44 -1.07
C ARG A 432 -21.82 -23.82 -0.22
N ALA A 433 -22.66 -22.86 0.15
CA ALA A 433 -23.71 -23.05 1.15
C ALA A 433 -25.04 -22.45 0.71
N THR A 434 -26.13 -23.16 1.02
CA THR A 434 -27.50 -22.76 0.71
C THR A 434 -28.17 -21.99 1.85
N THR A 435 -27.73 -22.19 3.09
CA THR A 435 -28.29 -21.49 4.26
C THR A 435 -27.43 -20.30 4.68
N ASP A 436 -28.06 -19.28 5.25
CA ASP A 436 -27.37 -18.08 5.77
C ASP A 436 -26.41 -18.43 6.93
N LYS A 437 -26.79 -19.39 7.79
CA LYS A 437 -25.96 -19.82 8.91
C LYS A 437 -24.67 -20.50 8.42
N ASP A 438 -24.77 -21.43 7.49
CA ASP A 438 -23.59 -22.14 6.97
C ASP A 438 -22.61 -21.19 6.26
N ARG A 439 -23.13 -20.14 5.61
CA ARG A 439 -22.31 -19.07 4.99
C ARG A 439 -21.54 -18.27 6.05
N VAL A 440 -22.21 -17.87 7.12
CA VAL A 440 -21.58 -17.16 8.25
C VAL A 440 -20.53 -18.04 8.92
N ASP A 441 -20.86 -19.31 9.18
CA ASP A 441 -19.97 -20.28 9.82
C ASP A 441 -18.72 -20.53 8.96
N TYR A 442 -18.85 -20.59 7.63
CA TYR A 442 -17.72 -20.64 6.70
C TYR A 442 -16.79 -19.42 6.82
N ILE A 443 -17.34 -18.20 6.81
CA ILE A 443 -16.55 -16.96 6.87
C ILE A 443 -15.80 -16.84 8.20
N VAL A 444 -16.45 -17.18 9.31
CA VAL A 444 -15.85 -17.14 10.65
C VAL A 444 -14.78 -18.23 10.80
N SER A 445 -15.07 -19.46 10.36
CA SER A 445 -14.11 -20.58 10.47
C SER A 445 -12.87 -20.39 9.58
N ALA A 446 -13.01 -19.74 8.42
CA ALA A 446 -11.89 -19.33 7.58
C ALA A 446 -11.10 -18.13 8.15
N GLY A 447 -11.58 -17.52 9.24
CA GLY A 447 -10.91 -16.39 9.91
C GLY A 447 -11.04 -15.06 9.18
N TYR A 448 -11.96 -14.94 8.21
CA TYR A 448 -12.19 -13.70 7.47
C TYR A 448 -12.95 -12.65 8.29
N ALA A 449 -13.65 -13.09 9.35
CA ALA A 449 -14.31 -12.24 10.33
C ALA A 449 -14.24 -12.85 11.73
N GLY A 450 -14.09 -12.02 12.75
CA GLY A 450 -13.94 -12.48 14.14
C GLY A 450 -15.23 -12.81 14.87
N THR A 451 -16.39 -12.40 14.34
CA THR A 451 -17.72 -12.65 14.95
C THR A 451 -18.77 -12.86 13.86
N GLU A 452 -19.91 -13.46 14.22
CA GLU A 452 -21.06 -13.59 13.31
C GLU A 452 -21.55 -12.23 12.79
N ASN A 453 -21.62 -11.21 13.65
CA ASN A 453 -22.02 -9.86 13.25
C ASN A 453 -21.07 -9.27 12.21
N SER A 454 -19.76 -9.43 12.43
CA SER A 454 -18.74 -8.97 11.51
C SER A 454 -18.82 -9.72 10.16
N ALA A 455 -19.05 -11.04 10.19
CA ALA A 455 -19.25 -11.84 8.98
C ALA A 455 -20.50 -11.39 8.19
N ARG A 456 -21.59 -11.04 8.90
CA ARG A 456 -22.80 -10.49 8.29
C ARG A 456 -22.56 -9.13 7.64
N THR A 457 -21.78 -8.25 8.26
CA THR A 457 -21.39 -6.95 7.68
C THR A 457 -20.57 -7.14 6.41
N LEU A 458 -19.58 -8.04 6.44
CA LEU A 458 -18.77 -8.41 5.27
C LEU A 458 -19.66 -8.92 4.13
N MET A 459 -20.54 -9.90 4.40
CA MET A 459 -21.48 -10.42 3.42
C MET A 459 -22.45 -9.37 2.90
N ALA A 460 -22.89 -8.42 3.73
CA ALA A 460 -23.77 -7.35 3.30
C ALA A 460 -23.07 -6.42 2.30
N LEU A 461 -21.81 -6.05 2.56
CA LEU A 461 -21.02 -5.24 1.63
C LEU A 461 -20.72 -6.01 0.34
N GLY A 462 -20.21 -7.24 0.45
CA GLY A 462 -19.87 -8.07 -0.71
C GLY A 462 -21.07 -8.33 -1.62
N ARG A 463 -22.27 -8.51 -1.06
CA ARG A 463 -23.51 -8.54 -1.85
C ARG A 463 -23.73 -7.23 -2.60
N ASN A 464 -23.71 -6.09 -1.90
CA ASN A 464 -24.02 -4.80 -2.49
C ASN A 464 -23.07 -4.44 -3.64
N VAL A 465 -21.76 -4.54 -3.39
CA VAL A 465 -20.71 -4.27 -4.38
C VAL A 465 -20.79 -5.28 -5.53
N GLY A 466 -20.93 -6.56 -5.21
CA GLY A 466 -20.96 -7.64 -6.18
C GLY A 466 -22.14 -7.54 -7.13
N THR A 467 -23.33 -7.26 -6.62
CA THR A 467 -24.51 -7.03 -7.46
C THR A 467 -24.42 -5.73 -8.26
N HIS A 468 -23.85 -4.67 -7.67
CA HIS A 468 -23.71 -3.38 -8.34
C HIS A 468 -22.85 -3.49 -9.60
N PHE A 469 -21.72 -4.21 -9.52
CA PHE A 469 -20.82 -4.41 -10.66
C PHE A 469 -21.13 -5.65 -11.51
N GLY A 470 -22.22 -6.38 -11.21
CA GLY A 470 -22.61 -7.58 -11.97
C GLY A 470 -21.69 -8.80 -11.77
N LEU A 471 -20.87 -8.79 -10.72
CA LEU A 471 -20.07 -9.94 -10.28
C LEU A 471 -20.96 -10.99 -9.59
N LEU A 472 -22.02 -10.54 -8.91
CA LEU A 472 -23.02 -11.43 -8.32
C LEU A 472 -24.40 -11.16 -8.94
N ASP A 473 -25.21 -12.20 -9.10
CA ASP A 473 -26.58 -12.07 -9.61
C ASP A 473 -27.56 -11.56 -8.52
N ALA A 474 -28.84 -11.45 -8.86
CA ALA A 474 -29.88 -11.00 -7.94
C ALA A 474 -30.09 -11.93 -6.72
N GLN A 475 -29.64 -13.19 -6.82
CA GLN A 475 -29.64 -14.18 -5.74
C GLN A 475 -28.27 -14.26 -5.03
N HIS A 476 -27.34 -13.38 -5.41
CA HIS A 476 -25.96 -13.26 -4.95
C HIS A 476 -25.05 -14.45 -5.30
N SER A 477 -25.43 -15.22 -6.32
CA SER A 477 -24.59 -16.28 -6.86
C SER A 477 -23.53 -15.70 -7.80
N PRO A 478 -22.32 -16.29 -7.88
CA PRO A 478 -21.30 -15.90 -8.85
C PRO A 478 -21.81 -15.89 -10.29
N THR A 479 -21.51 -14.81 -11.03
CA THR A 479 -21.76 -14.73 -12.48
C THR A 479 -20.54 -15.19 -13.29
N SER A 480 -20.68 -15.34 -14.61
CA SER A 480 -19.53 -15.59 -15.49
C SER A 480 -18.46 -14.48 -15.41
N LEU A 481 -18.88 -13.24 -15.16
CA LEU A 481 -17.95 -12.13 -14.94
C LEU A 481 -17.14 -12.32 -13.65
N PHE A 482 -17.75 -12.84 -12.58
CA PHE A 482 -17.03 -13.17 -11.35
C PHE A 482 -16.02 -14.28 -11.58
N GLU A 483 -16.37 -15.34 -12.30
CA GLU A 483 -15.46 -16.44 -12.57
C GLU A 483 -14.25 -15.97 -13.37
N GLN A 484 -14.45 -15.12 -14.39
CA GLN A 484 -13.37 -14.51 -15.16
C GLN A 484 -12.54 -13.54 -14.33
N PHE A 485 -13.18 -12.67 -13.55
CA PHE A 485 -12.49 -11.62 -12.79
C PHE A 485 -11.72 -12.19 -11.61
N TYR A 486 -12.22 -13.21 -10.91
CA TYR A 486 -11.53 -13.84 -9.77
C TYR A 486 -10.83 -15.15 -10.13
N GLN A 487 -10.60 -15.39 -11.43
CA GLN A 487 -9.88 -16.58 -11.88
C GLN A 487 -8.53 -16.72 -11.15
N ASP A 488 -8.27 -17.92 -10.62
CA ASP A 488 -7.05 -18.27 -9.89
C ASP A 488 -6.77 -17.41 -8.63
N CYS A 489 -7.77 -16.67 -8.14
CA CYS A 489 -7.64 -15.83 -6.95
C CYS A 489 -7.89 -16.64 -5.68
N SER A 490 -6.84 -16.79 -4.84
CA SER A 490 -6.94 -17.43 -3.52
C SER A 490 -6.64 -16.45 -2.39
N LEU A 491 -7.49 -16.47 -1.35
CA LEU A 491 -7.31 -15.69 -0.13
C LEU A 491 -6.41 -16.38 0.90
N ASP A 492 -6.14 -17.67 0.75
CA ASP A 492 -5.48 -18.52 1.75
C ASP A 492 -3.94 -18.58 1.61
N ALA A 493 -3.32 -17.61 0.91
CA ALA A 493 -1.87 -17.53 0.72
C ALA A 493 -1.11 -17.05 1.98
#